data_AF-A0A538TV18-F1
#
_entry.id   AF-A0A538TV18-F1
#
_cell.length_a   1.000
_cell.length_b   1.000
_cell.length_c   1.000
_cell.angle_alpha   90.00
_cell.angle_beta   90.00
_cell.angle_gamma   90.00
#
_symmetry.space_group_name_H-M   'P 1'
#
loop_
_entity.id
_entity.type
_entity.pdbx_description
1 polymer ?
#
loop_
_entity_poly.entity_id
_entity_poly.type
_entity_poly.pdbx_seq_one_letter_code
_entity_poly.pdbx_strand_id
1 'polypeptide(L)'
;MTVQCPYCETAYALPERLLGKRGARVRCRVCKRGFVVSRAMRHDPREGAEARAVARELLDSLAQNLGPALDEARGRGRLLATFGPDLVSAFDRYRARLGRRGDPD
;
A
#
# COMPACT_ATOMS: atom_id res chain seq x y z
N MET A 1 20.61 11.72 6.32
CA MET A 1 19.86 10.69 7.08
C MET A 1 20.61 9.36 7.03
N THR A 2 20.42 8.50 8.03
CA THR A 2 21.00 7.14 8.05
C THR A 2 19.97 6.15 7.50
N VAL A 3 20.40 5.26 6.60
CA VAL A 3 19.58 4.18 6.06
C VAL A 3 20.27 2.85 6.31
N GLN A 4 19.49 1.82 6.64
CA GLN A 4 19.97 0.46 6.84
C GLN A 4 19.53 -0.44 5.68
N CYS A 5 20.43 -1.30 5.22
CA CYS A 5 20.08 -2.32 4.24
C CYS A 5 19.25 -3.43 4.93
N PRO A 6 18.04 -3.77 4.44
CA PRO A 6 17.19 -4.78 5.06
C PRO A 6 17.70 -6.23 4.89
N TYR A 7 18.79 -6.42 4.12
CA TYR A 7 19.31 -7.74 3.81
C TYR A 7 20.62 -8.09 4.53
N CYS A 8 21.38 -7.09 4.97
CA CYS A 8 22.70 -7.30 5.59
C CYS A 8 22.98 -6.30 6.72
N GLU A 9 21.95 -5.54 7.12
CA GLU A 9 21.94 -4.61 8.26
C GLU A 9 22.97 -3.48 8.22
N THR A 10 23.76 -3.39 7.14
CA THR A 10 24.74 -2.33 6.95
C THR A 10 24.03 -0.97 6.93
N ALA A 11 24.43 -0.08 7.83
CA ALA A 11 23.98 1.30 7.90
C ALA A 11 24.93 2.21 7.10
N TYR A 12 24.37 3.18 6.38
CA TYR A 12 25.16 4.21 5.72
C TYR A 12 24.42 5.54 5.64
N ALA A 13 25.18 6.63 5.54
CA ALA A 13 24.64 7.96 5.34
C ALA A 13 24.12 8.09 3.90
N LEU A 14 22.83 8.38 3.75
CA LEU A 14 22.22 8.73 2.48
C LEU A 14 22.01 10.26 2.44
N PRO A 15 22.72 10.98 1.53
CA PRO A 15 22.49 12.40 1.31
C PRO A 15 21.07 12.68 0.81
N GLU A 16 20.42 13.70 1.35
CA GLU A 16 19.04 14.05 0.95
C GLU A 16 18.92 14.41 -0.53
N ARG A 17 19.97 14.99 -1.13
CA ARG A 17 20.02 15.29 -2.58
C ARG A 17 19.85 14.06 -3.48
N LEU A 18 20.17 12.87 -2.99
CA LEU A 18 19.98 11.61 -3.72
C LEU A 18 18.59 11.01 -3.48
N LEU A 19 17.85 11.54 -2.50
CA LEU A 19 16.50 11.14 -2.17
C LEU A 19 15.52 12.09 -2.87
N GLY A 20 14.93 11.65 -3.98
CA GLY A 20 13.94 12.44 -4.71
C GLY A 20 12.67 12.70 -3.89
N LYS A 21 11.74 13.48 -4.44
CA LYS A 21 10.48 13.88 -3.76
C LYS A 21 9.68 12.69 -3.18
N ARG A 22 9.73 11.52 -3.83
CA ARG A 22 9.02 10.28 -3.41
C ARG A 22 9.93 9.24 -2.73
N GLY A 23 11.22 9.54 -2.53
CA GLY A 23 12.22 8.55 -2.15
C GLY A 23 13.20 8.21 -3.27
N ALA A 24 14.01 7.17 -3.07
CA ALA A 24 14.99 6.69 -4.03
C ALA A 24 15.19 5.18 -3.96
N ARG A 25 15.51 4.57 -5.10
CA ARG A 25 16.04 3.21 -5.15
C ARG A 25 17.56 3.26 -4.95
N VAL A 26 18.06 2.54 -3.96
CA VAL A 26 19.47 2.54 -3.57
C VAL A 26 20.03 1.12 -3.68
N ARG A 27 21.28 1.00 -4.13
CA ARG A 27 22.01 -0.26 -4.16
C ARG A 27 22.95 -0.34 -2.96
N CYS A 28 22.85 -1.40 -2.16
CA CYS A 28 23.76 -1.62 -1.04
C CYS A 28 25.19 -1.84 -1.54
N ARG A 29 26.20 -1.24 -0.89
CA ARG A 29 27.61 -1.43 -1.24
C ARG A 29 28.18 -2.77 -0.77
N VAL A 30 27.59 -3.38 0.27
CA VAL A 30 28.03 -4.65 0.86
C VAL A 30 27.41 -5.84 0.14
N CYS A 31 26.08 -5.99 0.19
CA CYS A 31 25.39 -7.15 -0.40
C CYS A 31 24.96 -6.95 -1.87
N LYS A 32 25.19 -5.78 -2.46
CA LYS A 32 24.84 -5.40 -3.86
C LYS A 32 23.35 -5.46 -4.22
N ARG A 33 22.45 -5.78 -3.28
CA ARG A 33 20.99 -5.79 -3.50
C ARG A 33 20.44 -4.37 -3.56
N GLY A 34 19.45 -4.19 -4.44
CA GLY A 34 18.66 -2.96 -4.53
C GLY A 34 17.54 -2.96 -3.51
N PHE A 35 17.28 -1.82 -2.88
CA PHE A 35 16.12 -1.59 -2.04
C PHE A 35 15.60 -0.17 -2.20
N VAL A 36 14.38 0.09 -1.72
CA VAL A 36 13.75 1.40 -1.82
C VAL A 36 13.84 2.08 -0.47
N VAL A 37 14.36 3.31 -0.47
CA VAL A 37 14.27 4.24 0.64
C VAL A 37 13.14 5.20 0.30
N SER A 38 11.98 4.96 0.88
CA SER A 38 10.87 5.92 0.78
C SER A 38 11.20 7.09 1.69
N ARG A 39 10.97 8.32 1.20
CA ARG A 39 10.78 9.41 2.15
C ARG A 39 9.50 9.03 2.91
N ALA A 40 9.50 9.14 4.23
CA ALA A 40 8.24 9.21 4.94
C ALA A 40 7.55 10.46 4.37
N MET A 41 6.73 10.28 3.33
CA MET A 41 5.69 11.25 3.04
C MET A 41 5.03 11.47 4.38
N ARG A 42 4.92 12.72 4.80
CA ARG A 42 4.01 13.05 5.90
C ARG A 42 2.64 12.65 5.37
N HIS A 43 2.28 11.39 5.53
CA HIS A 43 0.93 10.94 5.32
C HIS A 43 0.15 11.74 6.33
N ASP A 44 -0.73 12.60 5.85
CA ASP A 44 -1.65 13.21 6.76
C ASP A 44 -2.37 12.04 7.47
N PRO A 45 -2.38 11.96 8.81
CA PRO A 45 -3.06 10.88 9.51
C PRO A 45 -4.54 10.78 9.09
N ARG A 46 -5.13 11.86 8.55
CA ARG A 46 -6.46 11.89 7.94
C ARG A 46 -6.51 11.15 6.61
N GLU A 47 -5.52 11.29 5.73
CA GLU A 47 -5.42 10.50 4.49
C GLU A 47 -5.30 8.99 4.80
N GLY A 48 -4.51 8.65 5.83
CA GLY A 48 -4.39 7.27 6.29
C GLY A 48 -5.71 6.73 6.86
N ALA A 49 -6.46 7.56 7.57
CA ALA A 49 -7.79 7.21 8.08
C ALA A 49 -8.82 7.05 6.96
N GLU A 50 -8.79 7.92 5.95
CA GLU A 50 -9.66 7.85 4.77
C GLU A 50 -9.39 6.58 3.96
N ALA A 51 -8.12 6.28 3.65
CA ALA A 51 -7.75 5.05 2.94
C ALA A 51 -8.19 3.79 3.71
N ARG A 52 -8.11 3.81 5.05
CA ARG A 52 -8.61 2.70 5.89
C ARG A 52 -10.14 2.61 5.88
N ALA A 53 -10.84 3.73 5.88
CA ALA A 53 -12.30 3.76 5.78
C ALA A 53 -12.77 3.19 4.44
N VAL A 54 -12.12 3.58 3.33
CA VAL A 54 -12.38 3.04 1.99
C VAL A 54 -12.11 1.54 1.92
N ALA A 55 -10.96 1.09 2.44
CA ALA A 55 -10.63 -0.33 2.49
C ALA A 55 -11.66 -1.13 3.31
N ARG A 56 -12.18 -0.54 4.40
CA ARG A 56 -13.24 -1.16 5.20
C ARG A 56 -14.56 -1.27 4.42
N GLU A 57 -15.02 -0.18 3.80
CA GLU A 57 -16.24 -0.19 2.98
C GLU A 57 -16.17 -1.26 1.87
N LEU A 58 -15.02 -1.35 1.19
CA LEU A 58 -14.80 -2.34 0.14
C LEU A 58 -14.89 -3.78 0.65
N LEU A 59 -14.26 -4.06 1.79
CA LEU A 59 -14.27 -5.40 2.38
C LEU A 59 -15.65 -5.76 2.92
N ASP A 60 -16.36 -4.81 3.52
CA ASP A 60 -17.73 -5.02 4.00
C ASP A 60 -18.68 -5.30 2.81
N SER A 61 -18.53 -4.58 1.69
CA SER A 61 -19.30 -4.82 0.46
C SER A 61 -18.98 -6.18 -0.18
N LEU A 62 -17.71 -6.62 -0.14
CA LEU A 62 -17.32 -7.94 -0.59
C LEU A 62 -17.87 -9.05 0.32
N ALA A 63 -17.87 -8.84 1.64
CA ALA A 63 -18.36 -9.81 2.62
C ALA A 63 -19.85 -10.10 2.42
N GLN A 64 -20.64 -9.10 2.02
CA GLN A 64 -22.06 -9.28 1.68
C GLN A 64 -22.28 -10.22 0.49
N ASN A 65 -21.31 -10.35 -0.42
CA ASN A 65 -21.42 -11.18 -1.62
C ASN A 65 -20.73 -12.54 -1.47
N LEU A 66 -19.59 -12.58 -0.77
CA LEU A 66 -18.72 -13.76 -0.64
C LEU A 66 -18.91 -14.50 0.70
N GLY A 67 -19.64 -13.89 1.63
CA GLY A 67 -20.00 -14.49 2.90
C GLY A 67 -18.80 -14.75 3.84
N PRO A 68 -18.94 -15.69 4.79
CA PRO A 68 -17.99 -15.89 5.89
C PRO A 68 -16.58 -16.33 5.45
N ALA A 69 -16.44 -16.84 4.22
CA ALA A 69 -15.14 -17.24 3.66
C ALA A 69 -14.18 -16.04 3.51
N LEU A 70 -14.71 -14.84 3.26
CA LEU A 70 -13.91 -13.62 3.18
C LEU A 70 -13.31 -13.24 4.54
N ASP A 71 -14.13 -13.32 5.60
CA ASP A 71 -13.70 -13.01 6.97
C ASP A 71 -12.64 -13.99 7.47
N GLU A 72 -12.79 -15.28 7.16
CA GLU A 72 -11.78 -16.28 7.50
C GLU A 72 -10.45 -16.02 6.78
N ALA A 73 -10.49 -15.71 5.48
CA ALA A 73 -9.29 -15.36 4.72
C ALA A 73 -8.65 -14.06 5.22
N ARG A 74 -9.46 -13.09 5.67
CA ARG A 74 -8.97 -11.86 6.31
C ARG A 74 -8.24 -12.15 7.61
N GLY A 75 -8.85 -12.94 8.50
CA GLY A 75 -8.25 -13.34 9.78
C GLY A 75 -6.92 -14.08 9.61
N ARG A 76 -6.78 -14.85 8.52
CA ARG A 76 -5.55 -15.61 8.18
C ARG A 76 -4.54 -14.84 7.32
N GLY A 77 -4.81 -13.59 6.94
CA GLY A 77 -3.94 -12.81 6.06
C GLY A 77 -3.83 -13.35 4.63
N ARG A 78 -4.83 -14.09 4.15
CA ARG A 78 -4.85 -14.75 2.81
C ARG A 78 -5.80 -14.10 1.80
N LEU A 79 -6.37 -12.94 2.11
CA LEU A 79 -7.33 -12.23 1.25
C LEU A 79 -6.90 -12.15 -0.22
N LEU A 80 -5.67 -11.69 -0.50
CA LEU A 80 -5.19 -11.56 -1.88
C LEU A 80 -4.96 -12.91 -2.57
N ALA A 81 -4.52 -13.93 -1.82
CA ALA A 81 -4.26 -15.26 -2.37
C ALA A 81 -5.57 -16.02 -2.68
N THR A 82 -6.62 -15.77 -1.89
CA THR A 82 -7.91 -16.45 -2.02
C THR A 82 -8.90 -15.70 -2.90
N PHE A 83 -8.92 -14.36 -2.84
CA PHE A 83 -9.94 -13.50 -3.46
C PHE A 83 -9.35 -12.40 -4.35
N GLY A 84 -8.14 -12.60 -4.89
CA GLY A 84 -7.43 -11.60 -5.70
C GLY A 84 -8.28 -10.97 -6.81
N PRO A 85 -8.88 -11.74 -7.73
CA PRO A 85 -9.71 -11.20 -8.81
C PRO A 85 -10.95 -10.44 -8.31
N ASP A 86 -11.61 -10.94 -7.27
CA ASP A 86 -12.80 -10.31 -6.69
C ASP A 86 -12.48 -8.99 -5.99
N LEU A 87 -11.35 -8.91 -5.29
CA LEU A 87 -10.83 -7.69 -4.66
C LEU A 87 -10.55 -6.61 -5.70
N VAL A 88 -9.88 -6.97 -6.80
CA VAL A 88 -9.62 -6.05 -7.91
C VAL A 88 -10.94 -5.57 -8.51
N SER A 89 -11.87 -6.48 -8.80
CA SER A 89 -13.18 -6.15 -9.36
C SER A 89 -14.03 -5.26 -8.46
N ALA A 90 -13.94 -5.41 -7.14
CA ALA A 90 -14.62 -4.55 -6.18
C ALA A 90 -13.99 -3.15 -6.13
N PHE A 91 -12.66 -3.08 -6.16
CA PHE A 91 -11.94 -1.81 -6.21
C PHE A 91 -12.24 -1.04 -7.50
N ASP A 92 -12.29 -1.72 -8.65
CA ASP A 92 -12.64 -1.10 -9.92
C ASP A 92 -14.08 -0.55 -9.91
N ARG A 93 -15.03 -1.29 -9.32
CA ARG A 93 -16.41 -0.82 -9.11
C ARG A 93 -16.47 0.42 -8.21
N TYR A 94 -15.68 0.45 -7.13
CA TYR A 94 -15.58 1.64 -6.28
C TYR A 94 -15.00 2.83 -7.04
N ARG A 95 -13.92 2.64 -7.81
CA ARG A 95 -13.33 3.69 -8.65
C ARG A 95 -14.30 4.23 -9.70
N ALA A 96 -15.06 3.35 -10.35
CA ALA A 96 -16.08 3.76 -11.32
C ALA A 96 -17.22 4.58 -10.66
N ARG A 97 -17.54 4.31 -9.39
CA ARG A 97 -18.52 5.08 -8.61
C ARG A 97 -17.97 6.45 -8.22
N LEU A 98 -16.71 6.52 -7.82
CA LEU A 98 -16.04 7.79 -7.52
C LEU A 98 -15.83 8.64 -8.77
N GLY A 99 -15.49 8.05 -9.92
CA GLY A 99 -15.40 8.77 -11.19
C GLY A 99 -16.72 9.43 -11.60
N ARG A 100 -17.87 8.89 -11.16
CA ARG A 100 -19.19 9.51 -11.32
C ARG A 100 -19.52 10.58 -10.27
N ARG A 101 -18.78 10.66 -9.16
CA ARG A 101 -18.89 11.71 -8.12
C ARG A 101 -17.82 12.79 -8.25
N GLY A 102 -16.81 12.57 -9.10
CA GLY A 102 -15.64 13.41 -9.29
C GLY A 102 -15.60 14.09 -10.66
N ASP A 103 -16.76 14.26 -11.32
CA ASP A 103 -16.93 15.20 -12.41
C ASP A 103 -17.39 16.53 -11.77
N PRO A 104 -16.51 17.52 -11.57
CA PRO A 104 -16.97 18.88 -11.38
C PRO A 104 -17.44 19.41 -12.73
N ASP A 105 -18.71 19.82 -12.81
CA ASP A 105 -19.20 20.75 -13.83
C ASP A 105 -18.28 21.98 -13.94
#